data_AF-D0LT69-F1
#
_entry.id   AF-D0LT69-F1
#
_cell.length_a   1.000
_cell.length_b   1.000
_cell.length_c   1.000
_cell.angle_alpha   90.00
_cell.angle_beta   90.00
_cell.angle_gamma   90.00
#
_symmetry.space_group_name_H-M   'P 1'
#
loop_
_entity.id
_entity.type
_entity.pdbx_description
1 polymer ?
#
loop_
_entity_poly.entity_id
_entity_poly.type
_entity_poly.pdbx_seq_one_letter_code
_entity_poly.pdbx_strand_id
1 'polypeptide(L)'
;MHLAAEASILGPMLETAANTKTDREMEDTMLAVADDPERVAILAKARQFKRTWIELAEVLSGAYERETWVQWGFSSFDEYCRKELHLKKATVAKLLGSFRFLATAAPRVLERAHAEPQTPVPSLQAVDFVARATERGAAEPEVLEEIQHAAFEEGADAPLLSRRFKEVAFPVDEAARLDKLNGQLANTARRLAGLLAEPDAPVPHEVAVAVEEALGRLLDALESTR
;
A
#
# COMPACT_ATOMS: atom_id res chain seq x y z
N MET A 1 58.51 6.50 28.05
CA MET A 1 57.66 7.49 27.36
C MET A 1 56.92 6.73 26.27
N HIS A 2 55.67 6.42 26.55
CA HIS A 2 54.82 5.45 25.84
C HIS A 2 54.17 6.14 24.64
N LEU A 3 54.30 5.58 23.44
CA LEU A 3 53.55 6.01 22.25
C LEU A 3 53.26 4.76 21.40
N ALA A 4 52.19 4.07 21.79
CA ALA A 4 51.48 3.09 20.99
C ALA A 4 50.02 3.09 21.45
N ALA A 5 49.12 2.95 20.49
CA ALA A 5 47.67 2.75 20.61
C ALA A 5 46.80 4.00 20.88
N GLU A 6 46.35 4.63 19.80
CA GLU A 6 44.93 4.99 19.65
C GLU A 6 44.49 4.60 18.24
N ALA A 7 44.10 3.33 18.10
CA ALA A 7 43.35 2.83 16.97
C ALA A 7 41.85 2.89 17.31
N SER A 8 41.06 3.35 16.34
CA SER A 8 39.69 2.87 16.08
C SER A 8 38.60 3.19 17.11
N ILE A 9 37.94 4.36 17.01
CA ILE A 9 36.52 4.53 17.42
C ILE A 9 35.75 5.54 16.52
N LEU A 10 36.03 5.59 15.22
CA LEU A 10 35.16 6.28 14.25
C LEU A 10 35.07 5.45 12.97
N GLY A 11 34.34 4.32 13.07
CA GLY A 11 33.75 3.74 11.87
C GLY A 11 32.73 4.73 11.31
N PRO A 12 32.66 4.94 9.99
CA PRO A 12 31.65 5.84 9.45
C PRO A 12 30.28 5.22 9.75
N MET A 13 29.49 5.93 10.56
CA MET A 13 28.04 5.83 10.59
C MET A 13 27.50 6.24 9.22
N LEU A 14 27.74 5.41 8.20
CA LEU A 14 27.07 5.51 6.92
C LEU A 14 25.60 5.24 7.18
N GLU A 15 24.87 6.35 7.31
CA GLU A 15 23.46 6.52 7.00
C GLU A 15 22.87 5.27 6.36
N THR A 16 22.09 4.54 7.15
CA THR A 16 21.25 3.45 6.68
C THR A 16 20.26 4.01 5.67
N ALA A 17 20.65 3.99 4.41
CA ALA A 17 19.79 4.30 3.29
C ALA A 17 18.58 3.35 3.28
N ALA A 18 17.47 3.86 2.76
CA ALA A 18 16.16 3.23 2.57
C ALA A 18 16.20 1.96 1.71
N ASN A 19 17.02 0.98 2.05
CA ASN A 19 17.29 -0.15 1.19
C ASN A 19 16.20 -1.20 1.38
N THR A 20 15.31 -1.30 0.40
CA THR A 20 14.44 -2.48 0.32
C THR A 20 15.31 -3.73 0.36
N LYS A 21 14.87 -4.77 1.06
CA LYS A 21 15.64 -6.02 1.18
C LYS A 21 16.11 -6.51 -0.20
N THR A 22 15.22 -6.43 -1.19
CA THR A 22 15.50 -6.83 -2.57
C THR A 22 16.51 -5.92 -3.27
N ASP A 23 16.52 -4.62 -3.00
CA ASP A 23 17.56 -3.74 -3.57
C ASP A 23 18.94 -4.00 -2.99
N ARG A 24 19.02 -4.30 -1.69
CA ARG A 24 20.26 -4.77 -1.04
C ARG A 24 20.76 -6.06 -1.68
N GLU A 25 19.89 -7.05 -1.83
CA GLU A 25 20.25 -8.32 -2.49
C GLU A 25 20.71 -8.10 -3.94
N MET A 26 20.09 -7.17 -4.67
CA MET A 26 20.53 -6.81 -6.03
C MET A 26 21.90 -6.13 -6.04
N GLU A 27 22.17 -5.24 -5.08
CA GLU A 27 23.46 -4.57 -4.91
C GLU A 27 24.58 -5.56 -4.54
N ASP A 28 24.34 -6.44 -3.57
CA ASP A 28 25.27 -7.51 -3.21
C ASP A 28 25.55 -8.43 -4.40
N THR A 29 24.51 -8.72 -5.20
CA THR A 29 24.66 -9.49 -6.44
C THR A 29 25.50 -8.74 -7.46
N MET A 30 25.32 -7.42 -7.63
CA MET A 30 26.14 -6.60 -8.53
C MET A 30 27.62 -6.64 -8.14
N LEU A 31 27.92 -6.56 -6.84
CA LEU A 31 29.30 -6.68 -6.33
C LEU A 31 29.87 -8.08 -6.59
N ALA A 32 29.07 -9.12 -6.41
CA ALA A 32 29.49 -10.50 -6.63
C ALA A 32 29.74 -10.85 -8.10
N VAL A 33 29.14 -10.11 -9.04
CA VAL A 33 29.24 -10.32 -10.50
C VAL A 33 29.95 -9.16 -11.19
N ALA A 34 30.80 -8.44 -10.46
CA ALA A 34 31.44 -7.21 -10.93
C ALA A 34 32.35 -7.42 -12.17
N ASP A 35 32.77 -8.66 -12.44
CA ASP A 35 33.53 -9.08 -13.62
C ASP A 35 32.67 -9.35 -14.87
N ASP A 36 31.33 -9.28 -14.74
CA ASP A 36 30.36 -9.42 -15.82
C ASP A 36 29.60 -8.09 -16.04
N PRO A 37 30.09 -7.23 -16.96
CA PRO A 37 29.50 -5.91 -17.21
C PRO A 37 28.03 -5.96 -17.66
N GLU A 38 27.62 -7.02 -18.36
CA GLU A 38 26.23 -7.17 -18.84
C GLU A 38 25.29 -7.42 -17.67
N ARG A 39 25.65 -8.35 -16.77
CA ARG A 39 24.85 -8.64 -15.57
C ARG A 39 24.75 -7.43 -14.64
N VAL A 40 25.85 -6.72 -14.45
CA VAL A 40 25.86 -5.46 -13.67
C VAL A 40 24.91 -4.44 -14.31
N ALA A 41 24.94 -4.28 -15.64
CA ALA A 41 24.07 -3.34 -16.34
C ALA A 41 22.58 -3.70 -16.19
N ILE A 42 22.22 -4.98 -16.32
CA ILE A 42 20.84 -5.45 -16.16
C ILE A 42 20.34 -5.18 -14.73
N LEU A 43 21.13 -5.50 -13.71
CA LEU A 43 20.77 -5.27 -12.30
C LEU A 43 20.61 -3.78 -12.00
N ALA A 44 21.51 -2.93 -12.51
CA ALA A 44 21.40 -1.49 -12.37
C ALA A 44 20.11 -0.94 -13.01
N LYS A 45 19.74 -1.42 -14.21
CA LYS A 45 18.48 -1.04 -14.86
C LYS A 45 17.25 -1.54 -14.11
N ALA A 46 17.30 -2.75 -13.55
CA ALA A 46 16.22 -3.29 -12.72
C ALA A 46 16.01 -2.45 -11.44
N ARG A 47 17.11 -2.02 -10.78
CA ARG A 47 17.04 -1.09 -9.63
C ARG A 47 16.44 0.25 -10.03
N GLN A 48 16.90 0.85 -11.14
CA GLN A 48 16.36 2.11 -11.66
C GLN A 48 14.86 2.00 -11.96
N PHE A 49 14.41 0.88 -12.53
CA PHE A 49 13.00 0.66 -12.87
C PHE A 49 12.06 0.78 -11.65
N LYS A 50 12.50 0.37 -10.46
CA LYS A 50 11.67 0.47 -9.23
C LYS A 50 11.35 1.91 -8.83
N ARG A 51 12.10 2.88 -9.34
CA ARG A 51 11.94 4.31 -9.05
C ARG A 51 10.97 5.02 -9.99
N THR A 52 10.63 4.38 -11.12
CA THR A 52 9.80 4.97 -12.19
C THR A 52 8.43 5.46 -11.69
N TRP A 53 7.91 4.90 -10.61
CA TRP A 53 6.65 5.37 -10.03
C TRP A 53 6.77 6.78 -9.43
N ILE A 54 7.90 7.13 -8.81
CA ILE A 54 8.14 8.48 -8.24
C ILE A 54 8.22 9.49 -9.38
N GLU A 55 9.02 9.19 -10.40
CA GLU A 55 9.19 10.05 -11.58
C GLU A 55 7.85 10.31 -12.28
N LEU A 56 7.06 9.25 -12.50
CA LEU A 56 5.73 9.38 -13.08
C LEU A 56 4.79 10.19 -12.18
N ALA A 57 4.77 9.90 -10.87
CA ALA A 57 3.90 10.60 -9.94
C ALA A 57 4.25 12.09 -9.80
N GLU A 58 5.53 12.45 -9.87
CA GLU A 58 6.01 13.83 -9.85
C GLU A 58 5.50 14.61 -11.07
N VAL A 59 5.70 14.07 -12.27
CA VAL A 59 5.22 14.70 -13.52
C VAL A 59 3.69 14.78 -13.54
N LEU A 60 3.00 13.71 -13.12
CA LEU A 60 1.54 13.70 -12.99
C LEU A 60 1.03 14.72 -11.98
N SER A 61 1.72 14.90 -10.84
CA SER A 61 1.33 15.88 -9.82
C SER A 61 1.49 17.31 -10.35
N GLY A 62 2.59 17.60 -11.04
CA GLY A 62 2.76 18.90 -11.69
C GLY A 62 1.73 19.18 -12.78
N ALA A 63 1.37 18.18 -13.59
CA ALA A 63 0.30 18.30 -14.57
C ALA A 63 -1.07 18.48 -13.88
N TYR A 64 -1.29 17.79 -12.76
CA TYR A 64 -2.49 17.88 -11.92
C TYR A 64 -2.69 19.31 -11.36
N GLU A 65 -1.64 19.88 -10.77
CA GLU A 65 -1.66 21.21 -10.15
C GLU A 65 -1.85 22.34 -11.17
N ARG A 66 -1.31 22.19 -12.39
CA ARG A 66 -1.39 23.20 -13.46
C ARG A 66 -2.61 23.05 -14.36
N GLU A 67 -3.48 22.08 -14.09
CA GLU A 67 -4.64 21.78 -14.94
C GLU A 67 -4.30 21.57 -16.43
N THR A 68 -3.10 21.03 -16.71
CA THR A 68 -2.55 21.05 -18.09
C THR A 68 -3.38 20.22 -19.08
N TRP A 69 -4.13 19.23 -18.58
CA TRP A 69 -5.04 18.42 -19.41
C TRP A 69 -6.13 19.23 -20.10
N VAL A 70 -6.51 20.39 -19.55
CA VAL A 70 -7.50 21.29 -20.17
C VAL A 70 -6.94 21.83 -21.50
N GLN A 71 -5.66 22.19 -21.52
CA GLN A 71 -4.98 22.70 -22.72
C GLN A 71 -4.82 21.62 -23.78
N TRP A 72 -4.75 20.35 -23.36
CA TRP A 72 -4.72 19.19 -24.26
C TRP A 72 -6.12 18.77 -24.74
N GLY A 73 -7.19 19.46 -24.32
CA GLY A 73 -8.56 19.23 -24.78
C GLY A 73 -9.32 18.15 -24.01
N PHE A 74 -8.85 17.72 -22.83
CA PHE A 74 -9.57 16.77 -21.97
C PHE A 74 -10.49 17.49 -20.98
N SER A 75 -11.67 16.95 -20.73
CA SER A 75 -12.66 17.56 -19.83
C SER A 75 -12.34 17.35 -18.34
N SER A 76 -11.47 16.39 -18.02
CA SER A 76 -11.00 16.11 -16.67
C SER A 76 -9.66 15.38 -16.68
N PHE A 77 -8.92 15.46 -15.57
CA PHE A 77 -7.66 14.73 -15.41
C PHE A 77 -7.84 13.21 -15.49
N ASP A 78 -8.95 12.68 -14.98
CA ASP A 78 -9.28 11.25 -15.05
C ASP A 78 -9.51 10.79 -16.49
N GLU A 79 -10.17 11.63 -17.31
CA GLU A 79 -10.36 11.36 -18.73
C GLU A 79 -9.02 11.31 -19.47
N TYR A 80 -8.13 12.28 -19.23
CA TYR A 80 -6.77 12.29 -19.78
C TYR A 80 -6.01 11.00 -19.42
N CYS A 81 -5.93 10.70 -18.11
CA CYS A 81 -5.21 9.52 -17.63
C CYS A 81 -5.76 8.22 -18.21
N ARG A 82 -7.08 8.10 -18.38
CA ARG A 82 -7.72 6.91 -18.93
C ARG A 82 -7.53 6.77 -20.45
N LYS A 83 -7.69 7.86 -21.19
CA LYS A 83 -7.70 7.84 -22.67
C LYS A 83 -6.30 7.79 -23.25
N GLU A 84 -5.35 8.51 -22.68
CA GLU A 84 -4.00 8.65 -23.23
C GLU A 84 -2.97 7.81 -22.50
N LEU A 85 -2.99 7.82 -21.16
CA LEU A 85 -2.02 7.08 -20.35
C LEU A 85 -2.46 5.64 -20.04
N HIS A 86 -3.71 5.29 -20.36
CA HIS A 86 -4.35 4.01 -20.03
C HIS A 86 -4.27 3.63 -18.54
N LEU A 87 -4.25 4.63 -17.66
CA LEU A 87 -4.20 4.44 -16.22
C LEU A 87 -5.62 4.39 -15.63
N LYS A 88 -5.83 3.44 -14.72
CA LYS A 88 -7.07 3.37 -13.93
C LYS A 88 -7.08 4.51 -12.90
N LYS A 89 -8.26 5.09 -12.65
CA LYS A 89 -8.48 6.12 -11.62
C LYS A 89 -7.84 5.78 -10.27
N ALA A 90 -7.99 4.53 -9.82
CA ALA A 90 -7.42 4.07 -8.56
C ALA A 90 -5.88 4.08 -8.54
N THR A 91 -5.24 3.77 -9.67
CA THR A 91 -3.78 3.84 -9.80
C THR A 91 -3.30 5.29 -9.73
N VAL A 92 -3.96 6.18 -10.45
CA VAL A 92 -3.65 7.63 -10.45
C VAL A 92 -3.80 8.21 -9.05
N ALA A 93 -4.90 7.91 -8.37
CA ALA A 93 -5.13 8.37 -7.00
C ALA A 93 -4.02 7.92 -6.04
N LYS A 94 -3.55 6.66 -6.16
CA LYS A 94 -2.42 6.16 -5.36
C LYS A 94 -1.11 6.86 -5.68
N LEU A 95 -0.79 7.07 -6.96
CA LEU A 95 0.42 7.78 -7.39
C LEU A 95 0.45 9.19 -6.82
N LEU A 96 -0.62 9.97 -7.05
CA LEU A 96 -0.72 11.34 -6.55
C LEU A 96 -0.72 11.40 -5.02
N GLY A 97 -1.50 10.55 -4.36
CA GLY A 97 -1.59 10.52 -2.90
C GLY A 97 -0.25 10.16 -2.25
N SER A 98 0.43 9.12 -2.75
CA SER A 98 1.71 8.67 -2.21
C SER A 98 2.83 9.69 -2.45
N PHE A 99 2.88 10.30 -3.65
CA PHE A 99 3.86 11.34 -3.94
C PHE A 99 3.64 12.59 -3.08
N ARG A 100 2.39 13.05 -2.97
CA ARG A 100 2.03 14.17 -2.08
C ARG A 100 2.42 13.87 -0.62
N PHE A 101 2.15 12.65 -0.15
CA PHE A 101 2.54 12.24 1.19
C PHE A 101 4.05 12.31 1.40
N LEU A 102 4.85 11.80 0.46
CA LEU A 102 6.32 11.94 0.55
C LEU A 102 6.74 13.41 0.55
N ALA A 103 6.16 14.24 -0.33
CA ALA A 103 6.50 15.66 -0.42
C ALA A 103 6.21 16.44 0.88
N THR A 104 5.17 16.06 1.63
CA THR A 104 4.77 16.78 2.85
C THR A 104 5.28 16.16 4.14
N ALA A 105 5.19 14.84 4.28
CA ALA A 105 5.46 14.11 5.53
C ALA A 105 6.83 13.43 5.56
N ALA A 106 7.43 13.13 4.39
CA ALA A 106 8.73 12.46 4.31
C ALA A 106 9.63 13.04 3.20
N PRO A 107 9.87 14.37 3.16
CA PRO A 107 10.56 15.03 2.03
C PRO A 107 11.98 14.50 1.83
N ARG A 108 12.66 14.08 2.90
CA ARG A 108 13.98 13.45 2.85
C ARG A 108 14.03 12.21 1.96
N VAL A 109 12.93 11.47 1.80
CA VAL A 109 12.85 10.32 0.88
C VAL A 109 12.98 10.79 -0.57
N LEU A 110 12.31 11.89 -0.93
CA LEU A 110 12.40 12.47 -2.28
C LEU A 110 13.76 13.13 -2.51
N GLU A 111 14.27 13.86 -1.51
CA GLU A 111 15.61 14.48 -1.58
C GLU A 111 16.71 13.43 -1.85
N ARG A 112 16.72 12.33 -1.08
CA ARG A 112 17.63 11.20 -1.32
C ARG A 112 17.43 10.60 -2.69
N ALA A 113 16.18 10.41 -3.10
CA ALA A 113 15.87 9.89 -4.42
C ALA A 113 16.47 10.80 -5.51
N HIS A 114 16.23 12.10 -5.48
CA HIS A 114 16.72 13.02 -6.50
C HIS A 114 18.24 13.19 -6.50
N ALA A 115 18.87 13.25 -5.33
CA ALA A 115 20.32 13.42 -5.20
C ALA A 115 21.10 12.19 -5.68
N GLU A 116 20.59 10.99 -5.39
CA GLU A 116 21.28 9.73 -5.63
C GLU A 116 20.36 8.76 -6.41
N PRO A 117 20.45 8.73 -7.75
CA PRO A 117 19.58 7.89 -8.58
C PRO A 117 19.70 6.38 -8.29
N GLN A 118 20.81 5.94 -7.71
CA GLN A 118 21.05 4.54 -7.34
C GLN A 118 20.51 4.17 -5.97
N THR A 119 20.15 5.18 -5.16
CA THR A 119 19.63 4.97 -3.81
C THR A 119 18.24 4.33 -3.92
N PRO A 120 18.01 3.20 -3.22
CA PRO A 120 16.72 2.54 -3.23
C PRO A 120 15.61 3.46 -2.72
N VAL A 121 14.40 3.22 -3.23
CA VAL A 121 13.21 3.98 -2.84
C VAL A 121 12.14 3.02 -2.32
N PRO A 122 11.30 3.45 -1.38
CA PRO A 122 10.19 2.63 -0.94
C PRO A 122 9.25 2.33 -2.11
N SER A 123 8.65 1.13 -2.08
CA SER A 123 7.62 0.77 -3.06
C SER A 123 6.40 1.66 -2.91
N LEU A 124 5.70 1.95 -4.01
CA LEU A 124 4.43 2.69 -4.00
C LEU A 124 3.44 2.14 -2.96
N GLN A 125 3.36 0.82 -2.80
CA GLN A 125 2.44 0.18 -1.86
C GLN A 125 2.85 0.39 -0.40
N ALA A 126 4.15 0.41 -0.12
CA ALA A 126 4.64 0.71 1.22
C ALA A 126 4.33 2.16 1.59
N VAL A 127 4.60 3.11 0.68
CA VAL A 127 4.25 4.52 0.87
C VAL A 127 2.74 4.71 1.07
N ASP A 128 1.90 4.08 0.24
CA ASP A 128 0.44 4.12 0.36
C ASP A 128 -0.05 3.56 1.72
N PHE A 129 0.60 2.51 2.24
CA PHE A 129 0.30 1.98 3.56
C PHE A 129 0.56 3.03 4.65
N VAL A 130 1.75 3.64 4.65
CA VAL A 130 2.11 4.67 5.63
C VAL A 130 1.19 5.88 5.51
N ALA A 131 0.95 6.36 4.29
CA ALA A 131 0.07 7.50 4.03
C ALA A 131 -1.33 7.27 4.60
N ARG A 132 -1.93 6.10 4.35
CA ARG A 132 -3.25 5.76 4.89
C ARG A 132 -3.25 5.57 6.40
N ALA A 133 -2.18 5.03 6.98
CA ALA A 133 -2.06 4.90 8.43
C ALA A 133 -2.01 6.29 9.10
N THR A 134 -1.23 7.21 8.54
CA THR A 134 -1.12 8.60 9.00
C THR A 134 -2.43 9.36 8.83
N GLU A 135 -3.07 9.31 7.66
CA GLU A 135 -4.34 9.98 7.38
C GLU A 135 -5.46 9.49 8.32
N ARG A 136 -5.42 8.22 8.72
CA ARG A 136 -6.43 7.65 9.62
C ARG A 136 -6.26 8.13 11.07
N GLY A 137 -5.03 8.40 11.50
CA GLY A 137 -4.73 8.86 12.87
C GLY A 137 -5.14 7.88 13.97
N ALA A 138 -5.32 6.59 13.64
CA ALA A 138 -5.78 5.58 14.60
C ALA A 138 -4.64 4.96 15.42
N ALA A 139 -3.40 5.13 14.97
CA ALA A 139 -2.22 4.69 15.70
C ALA A 139 -1.65 5.85 16.52
N GLU A 140 -1.12 5.52 17.70
CA GLU A 140 -0.37 6.46 18.53
C GLU A 140 0.83 7.04 17.75
N PRO A 141 1.28 8.27 18.04
CA PRO A 141 2.38 8.91 17.33
C PRO A 141 3.65 8.05 17.26
N GLU A 142 4.01 7.39 18.36
CA GLU A 142 5.17 6.48 18.45
C GLU A 142 5.05 5.32 17.47
N VAL A 143 3.86 4.74 17.32
CA VAL A 143 3.61 3.64 16.38
C VAL A 143 3.68 4.14 14.93
N LEU A 144 3.22 5.36 14.65
CA LEU A 144 3.36 5.96 13.33
C LEU A 144 4.83 6.20 12.97
N GLU A 145 5.66 6.62 13.92
CA GLU A 145 7.11 6.74 13.75
C GLU A 145 7.75 5.38 13.46
N GLU A 146 7.37 4.32 14.17
CA GLU A 146 7.84 2.96 13.90
C GLU A 146 7.46 2.46 12.49
N ILE A 147 6.22 2.72 12.06
CA ILE A 147 5.75 2.38 10.71
C ILE A 147 6.57 3.12 9.66
N GLN A 148 6.83 4.42 9.86
CA GLN A 148 7.65 5.22 8.96
C GLN A 148 9.10 4.72 8.92
N HIS A 149 9.69 4.42 10.08
CA HIS A 149 11.05 3.89 10.15
C HIS A 149 11.17 2.55 9.42
N ALA A 150 10.23 1.63 9.66
CA ALA A 150 10.20 0.34 8.98
C ALA A 150 10.06 0.51 7.45
N ALA A 151 9.21 1.42 6.99
CA ALA A 151 8.98 1.62 5.56
C ALA A 151 10.13 2.35 4.86
N PHE A 152 10.65 3.41 5.46
CA PHE A 152 11.55 4.38 4.81
C PHE A 152 13.01 4.22 5.18
N GLU A 153 13.34 3.56 6.30
CA GLU A 153 14.74 3.30 6.67
C GLU A 153 15.07 1.80 6.55
N GLU A 154 14.22 0.90 7.07
CA GLU A 154 14.45 -0.54 6.93
C GLU A 154 14.09 -1.11 5.54
N GLY A 155 13.30 -0.35 4.76
CA GLY A 155 12.83 -0.75 3.43
C GLY A 155 11.82 -1.90 3.45
N ALA A 156 10.97 -1.97 4.49
CA ALA A 156 9.91 -2.95 4.59
C ALA A 156 8.86 -2.79 3.48
N ASP A 157 8.46 -3.90 2.88
CA ASP A 157 7.41 -3.93 1.86
C ASP A 157 6.00 -3.92 2.48
N ALA A 158 4.99 -3.67 1.64
CA ALA A 158 3.60 -3.59 2.11
C ALA A 158 3.10 -4.89 2.81
N PRO A 159 3.45 -6.12 2.35
CA PRO A 159 3.15 -7.33 3.08
C PRO A 159 3.75 -7.38 4.49
N LEU A 160 5.02 -7.03 4.65
CA LEU A 160 5.69 -7.02 5.95
C LEU A 160 5.09 -5.96 6.88
N LEU A 161 4.86 -4.74 6.37
CA LEU A 161 4.19 -3.67 7.10
C LEU A 161 2.79 -4.08 7.55
N SER A 162 2.01 -4.70 6.65
CA SER A 162 0.68 -5.21 6.97
C SER A 162 0.72 -6.27 8.08
N ARG A 163 1.68 -7.19 8.03
CA ARG A 163 1.81 -8.22 9.07
C ARG A 163 2.16 -7.63 10.44
N ARG A 164 3.02 -6.61 10.46
CA ARG A 164 3.50 -5.99 11.71
C ARG A 164 2.48 -5.02 12.31
N PHE A 165 1.83 -4.21 11.49
CA PHE A 165 1.16 -2.99 11.95
C PHE A 165 -0.32 -2.89 11.58
N LYS A 166 -0.88 -3.80 10.76
CA LYS A 166 -2.25 -3.61 10.25
C LYS A 166 -3.30 -3.46 11.33
N GLU A 167 -3.23 -4.22 12.42
CA GLU A 167 -4.23 -4.16 13.49
C GLU A 167 -4.18 -2.82 14.24
N VAL A 168 -3.00 -2.23 14.39
CA VAL A 168 -2.81 -0.95 15.10
C VAL A 168 -3.00 0.26 14.17
N ALA A 169 -2.54 0.17 12.92
CA ALA A 169 -2.67 1.22 11.92
C ALA A 169 -4.08 1.30 11.32
N PHE A 170 -4.76 0.15 11.25
CA PHE A 170 -6.09 0.02 10.66
C PHE A 170 -7.02 -0.80 11.55
N PRO A 171 -7.22 -0.41 12.82
CA PRO A 171 -8.11 -1.14 13.72
C PRO A 171 -9.48 -1.21 13.08
N VAL A 172 -10.08 -2.39 13.05
CA VAL A 172 -11.47 -2.52 12.63
C VAL A 172 -12.29 -2.01 13.80
N ASP A 173 -13.00 -0.90 13.59
CA ASP A 173 -14.00 -0.44 14.56
C ASP A 173 -15.00 -1.57 14.80
N GLU A 174 -15.33 -1.85 16.05
CA GLU A 174 -16.25 -2.92 16.41
C GLU A 174 -17.63 -2.68 15.76
N ALA A 175 -18.06 -1.43 15.63
CA ALA A 175 -19.28 -1.10 14.90
C ALA A 175 -19.19 -1.48 13.41
N ALA A 176 -18.06 -1.19 12.75
CA ALA A 176 -17.83 -1.59 11.36
C ALA A 176 -17.72 -3.11 11.20
N ARG A 177 -17.15 -3.81 12.19
CA ARG A 177 -17.07 -5.27 12.22
C ARG A 177 -18.46 -5.88 12.34
N LEU A 178 -19.30 -5.36 13.23
CA LEU A 178 -20.67 -5.80 13.43
C LEU A 178 -21.53 -5.54 12.20
N ASP A 179 -21.44 -4.36 11.58
CA ASP A 179 -22.18 -4.07 10.35
C ASP A 179 -21.78 -5.01 9.19
N LYS A 180 -20.48 -5.28 9.04
CA LYS A 180 -19.99 -6.26 8.06
C LYS A 180 -20.53 -7.67 8.34
N LEU A 181 -20.52 -8.10 9.60
CA LEU A 181 -21.05 -9.41 10.00
C LEU A 181 -22.56 -9.49 9.73
N ASN A 182 -23.32 -8.45 10.09
CA ASN A 182 -24.75 -8.34 9.82
C ASN A 182 -25.05 -8.45 8.32
N GLY A 183 -24.28 -7.75 7.47
CA GLY A 183 -24.39 -7.84 6.02
C GLY A 183 -24.10 -9.26 5.48
N GLN A 184 -23.11 -9.95 6.03
CA GLN A 184 -22.78 -11.34 5.64
C GLN A 184 -23.87 -12.33 6.05
N LEU A 185 -24.40 -12.20 7.27
CA LEU A 185 -25.50 -13.03 7.76
C LEU A 185 -26.75 -12.82 6.90
N ALA A 186 -27.12 -11.57 6.62
CA ALA A 186 -28.30 -11.26 5.81
C ALA A 186 -28.16 -11.77 4.37
N ASN A 187 -26.98 -11.62 3.75
CA ASN A 187 -26.74 -12.15 2.40
C ASN A 187 -26.83 -13.68 2.37
N THR A 188 -26.29 -14.36 3.39
CA THR A 188 -26.33 -15.83 3.49
C THR A 188 -27.76 -16.33 3.71
N ALA A 189 -28.52 -15.67 4.58
CA ALA A 189 -29.92 -15.99 4.85
C ALA A 189 -30.79 -15.84 3.59
N ARG A 190 -30.66 -14.73 2.85
CA ARG A 190 -31.38 -14.53 1.58
C ARG A 190 -31.01 -15.58 0.53
N ARG A 191 -29.73 -15.94 0.44
CA ARG A 191 -29.27 -16.97 -0.49
C ARG A 191 -29.83 -18.35 -0.14
N LEU A 192 -29.87 -18.71 1.14
CA LEU A 192 -30.42 -19.99 1.59
C LEU A 192 -31.93 -20.04 1.36
N ALA A 193 -32.67 -18.98 1.67
CA ALA A 193 -34.10 -18.90 1.38
C ALA A 193 -34.38 -19.07 -0.13
N GLY A 194 -33.60 -18.42 -1.00
CA GLY A 194 -33.71 -18.61 -2.45
C GLY A 194 -33.48 -20.04 -2.90
N LEU A 195 -32.52 -20.76 -2.32
CA LEU A 195 -32.26 -22.17 -2.64
C LEU A 195 -33.37 -23.11 -2.14
N LEU A 196 -34.03 -22.78 -1.03
CA LEU A 196 -35.15 -23.56 -0.48
C LEU A 196 -36.45 -23.36 -1.27
N ALA A 197 -36.61 -22.19 -1.89
CA ALA A 197 -37.75 -21.87 -2.73
C ALA A 197 -37.70 -22.53 -4.14
N GLU A 198 -36.59 -23.18 -4.51
CA GLU A 198 -36.48 -23.89 -5.79
C GLU A 198 -37.43 -25.10 -5.85
N PRO A 199 -38.15 -25.34 -6.96
CA PRO A 199 -39.15 -26.41 -7.06
C PRO A 199 -38.59 -27.83 -6.85
N ASP A 200 -37.30 -28.02 -7.12
CA ASP A 200 -36.58 -29.29 -7.02
C ASP A 200 -35.61 -29.32 -5.81
N ALA A 201 -35.78 -28.40 -4.85
CA ALA A 201 -34.98 -28.40 -3.63
C ALA A 201 -35.07 -29.77 -2.92
N PRO A 202 -33.94 -30.43 -2.61
CA PRO A 202 -33.91 -31.77 -2.03
C PRO A 202 -34.17 -31.75 -0.51
N VAL A 203 -35.16 -30.96 -0.08
CA VAL A 203 -35.51 -30.73 1.33
C VAL A 203 -37.01 -30.97 1.51
N PRO A 204 -37.45 -31.72 2.54
CA PRO A 204 -38.87 -31.91 2.82
C PRO A 204 -39.59 -30.57 3.01
N HIS A 205 -40.79 -30.43 2.46
CA HIS A 205 -41.55 -29.17 2.45
C HIS A 205 -41.69 -28.54 3.85
N GLU A 206 -42.03 -29.34 4.86
CA GLU A 206 -42.16 -28.85 6.25
C GLU A 206 -40.85 -28.28 6.80
N VAL A 207 -39.71 -28.89 6.43
CA VAL A 207 -38.38 -28.41 6.84
C VAL A 207 -38.03 -27.12 6.10
N ALA A 208 -38.34 -27.03 4.80
CA ALA A 208 -38.11 -25.82 4.01
C ALA A 208 -38.89 -24.62 4.58
N VAL A 209 -40.19 -24.81 4.88
CA VAL A 209 -41.04 -23.77 5.48
C VAL A 209 -40.50 -23.34 6.84
N ALA A 210 -40.17 -24.28 7.73
CA ALA A 210 -39.66 -23.96 9.06
C ALA A 210 -38.32 -23.18 9.01
N VAL A 211 -37.44 -23.52 8.06
CA VAL A 211 -36.17 -22.81 7.87
C VAL A 211 -36.40 -21.44 7.26
N GLU A 212 -37.26 -21.28 6.26
CA GLU A 212 -37.61 -19.98 5.68
C GLU A 212 -38.19 -19.02 6.72
N GLU A 213 -39.10 -19.49 7.59
CA GLU A 213 -39.64 -18.69 8.70
C GLU A 213 -38.55 -18.27 9.71
N ALA A 214 -37.60 -19.16 10.01
CA ALA A 214 -36.47 -18.83 10.87
C ALA A 214 -35.53 -17.80 10.22
N LEU A 215 -35.29 -17.92 8.91
CA LEU A 215 -34.49 -16.98 8.13
C LEU A 215 -35.16 -15.60 8.02
N GLY A 216 -36.48 -15.55 7.85
CA GLY A 216 -37.26 -14.31 7.90
C GLY A 216 -37.08 -13.57 9.23
N ARG A 217 -37.29 -14.27 10.35
CA ARG A 217 -37.06 -13.71 11.70
C ARG A 217 -35.63 -13.24 11.92
N LEU A 218 -34.65 -13.96 11.39
CA LEU A 218 -33.24 -13.56 11.46
C LEU A 218 -33.01 -12.25 10.68
N LEU A 219 -33.56 -12.13 9.46
CA LEU A 219 -33.43 -10.94 8.64
C LEU A 219 -34.06 -9.72 9.32
N ASP A 220 -35.27 -9.87 9.86
CA ASP A 220 -35.97 -8.80 10.59
C ASP A 220 -35.16 -8.32 11.81
N ALA A 221 -34.56 -9.26 12.55
CA ALA A 221 -33.71 -8.94 13.71
C ALA A 221 -32.43 -8.20 13.30
N LEU A 222 -31.81 -8.60 12.18
CA LEU A 222 -30.61 -7.94 11.64
C LEU A 222 -30.90 -6.54 11.10
N GLU A 223 -32.09 -6.30 10.53
CA GLU A 223 -32.53 -4.98 10.06
C GLU A 223 -32.91 -4.04 11.21
N SER A 224 -33.49 -4.59 12.29
CA SER A 224 -33.85 -3.82 13.49
C SER A 224 -32.65 -3.38 14.33
N THR A 225 -31.46 -3.94 14.07
CA THR A 225 -30.21 -3.62 14.78
C THR A 225 -29.41 -2.51 14.08
N ARG A 226 -29.93 -1.96 12.98
CA ARG A 226 -29.27 -0.97 12.13
C ARG A 226 -29.61 0.48 12.48
#